data_AF-A0A4U0R8F4-F1
#
_entry.id   AF-A0A4U0R8F4-F1
#
_cell.length_a   1.000
_cell.length_b   1.000
_cell.length_c   1.000
_cell.angle_alpha   90.00
_cell.angle_beta   90.00
_cell.angle_gamma   90.00
#
_symmetry.space_group_name_H-M   'P 1'
#
loop_
_entity.id
_entity.type
_entity.pdbx_description
1 polymer ?
#
loop_
_entity_poly.entity_id
_entity_poly.type
_entity_poly.pdbx_seq_one_letter_code
_entity_poly.pdbx_strand_id
1 'polypeptide(L)'
;MANINGNGEANTLNGTNLADVIRGRDGADLLRGLGGNDRLFGDDDDDRIYGGDGADTIAGGKGEDRMWGDAGDDVITDESGNDAAYGGAGNDRISLGEGNDTLDGGTGNDTLDGGEGDDRMSGGNGTDILTGGEGNDTLDGGAGNDRLTGGEGNDVLAGGSGNDILTGGEGGDRFVFTLGSDRITDFDGGDDDLDLSALNSVNNFSQAMARAKQVGNDVVFTFDEGTVRLEGVQRSSLDNDDFIF
;
A
#
# COMPACT_ATOMS: atom_id res chain seq x y z
N MET A 1 -9.56 31.17 0.26
CA MET A 1 -8.90 31.18 -1.06
C MET A 1 -7.95 32.34 -1.15
N ALA A 2 -6.85 32.16 -0.42
CA ALA A 2 -5.58 32.78 -0.66
C ALA A 2 -4.83 32.02 -1.77
N ASN A 3 -3.91 32.71 -2.42
CA ASN A 3 -2.94 32.13 -3.33
C ASN A 3 -1.55 32.54 -2.83
N ILE A 4 -0.78 31.54 -2.40
CA ILE A 4 0.49 31.70 -1.70
C ILE A 4 1.56 31.05 -2.57
N ASN A 5 2.57 31.81 -2.94
CA ASN A 5 3.64 31.32 -3.81
C ASN A 5 4.98 31.52 -3.12
N GLY A 6 5.77 30.46 -3.13
CA GLY A 6 7.18 30.51 -2.83
C GLY A 6 7.98 31.17 -3.95
N ASN A 7 9.29 31.07 -3.80
CA ASN A 7 10.30 31.53 -4.74
C ASN A 7 11.30 30.38 -4.98
N GLY A 8 12.46 30.63 -5.59
CA GLY A 8 13.43 29.55 -5.87
C GLY A 8 14.37 29.27 -4.69
N GLU A 9 13.87 29.38 -3.47
CA GLU A 9 14.61 29.17 -2.22
C GLU A 9 13.68 28.46 -1.24
N ALA A 10 14.25 27.71 -0.30
CA ALA A 10 13.52 27.10 0.80
C ALA A 10 12.60 28.10 1.54
N ASN A 11 11.32 27.76 1.64
CA ASN A 11 10.24 28.60 2.12
C ASN A 11 9.43 27.91 3.21
N THR A 12 8.67 28.71 3.96
CA THR A 12 7.64 28.22 4.85
C THR A 12 6.36 28.96 4.54
N LEU A 13 5.42 28.25 3.92
CA LEU A 13 4.18 28.78 3.38
C LEU A 13 3.01 28.24 4.20
N ASN A 14 2.25 29.14 4.82
CA ASN A 14 1.11 28.78 5.65
C ASN A 14 -0.17 29.33 5.04
N GLY A 15 -1.14 28.44 4.81
CA GLY A 15 -2.50 28.74 4.44
C GLY A 15 -3.31 29.34 5.58
N THR A 16 -4.61 29.22 5.45
CA THR A 16 -5.63 29.72 6.35
C THR A 16 -6.61 28.59 6.69
N ASN A 17 -7.64 28.86 7.48
CA ASN A 17 -8.69 27.86 7.74
C ASN A 17 -9.76 27.83 6.63
N LEU A 18 -9.41 28.22 5.41
CA LEU A 18 -10.25 28.21 4.23
C LEU A 18 -9.45 27.62 3.07
N ALA A 19 -10.14 26.99 2.12
CA ALA A 19 -9.55 26.49 0.89
C ALA A 19 -8.58 27.48 0.23
N ASP A 20 -7.33 27.09 0.03
CA ASP A 20 -6.20 27.87 -0.43
C ASP A 20 -5.44 27.16 -1.57
N VAL A 21 -4.57 27.91 -2.24
CA VAL A 21 -3.63 27.36 -3.24
C VAL A 21 -2.24 27.78 -2.82
N ILE A 22 -1.37 26.80 -2.53
CA ILE A 22 -0.01 27.01 -2.06
C ILE A 22 0.95 26.32 -3.03
N ARG A 23 1.98 27.02 -3.48
CA ARG A 23 2.94 26.50 -4.46
C ARG A 23 4.37 26.84 -4.02
N GLY A 24 5.20 25.83 -3.83
CA GLY A 24 6.58 25.92 -3.37
C GLY A 24 7.50 26.48 -4.44
N ARG A 25 7.58 25.76 -5.57
CA ARG A 25 8.58 25.92 -6.66
C ARG A 25 9.89 25.27 -6.24
N ASP A 26 11.00 25.69 -6.85
CA ASP A 26 12.32 25.19 -6.47
C ASP A 26 12.66 25.47 -5.00
N GLY A 27 13.41 24.54 -4.40
CA GLY A 27 13.97 24.63 -3.06
C GLY A 27 13.13 23.90 -2.02
N ALA A 28 13.80 23.20 -1.11
CA ALA A 28 13.16 22.42 -0.05
C ALA A 28 12.24 23.25 0.86
N ASP A 29 10.94 23.13 0.63
CA ASP A 29 9.88 23.95 1.19
C ASP A 29 9.09 23.24 2.30
N LEU A 30 8.41 24.06 3.10
CA LEU A 30 7.42 23.61 4.08
C LEU A 30 6.07 24.26 3.77
N LEU A 31 5.13 23.46 3.29
CA LEU A 31 3.77 23.88 2.94
C LEU A 31 2.79 23.38 4.01
N ARG A 32 1.87 24.25 4.45
CA ARG A 32 0.81 23.91 5.42
C ARG A 32 -0.52 24.49 4.97
N GLY A 33 -1.51 23.67 4.64
CA GLY A 33 -2.86 24.09 4.26
C GLY A 33 -3.65 24.63 5.45
N LEU A 34 -3.59 23.90 6.57
CA LEU A 34 -4.29 24.12 7.83
C LEU A 34 -5.73 23.63 7.80
N GLY A 35 -6.65 24.36 7.17
CA GLY A 35 -8.05 23.97 7.19
C GLY A 35 -8.81 24.39 5.95
N GLY A 36 -9.84 23.63 5.58
CA GLY A 36 -10.52 23.77 4.31
C GLY A 36 -9.79 23.00 3.21
N ASN A 37 -10.44 22.87 2.06
CA ASN A 37 -9.95 22.03 0.98
C ASN A 37 -8.89 22.76 0.14
N ASP A 38 -7.64 22.39 0.34
CA ASP A 38 -6.47 23.09 -0.16
C ASP A 38 -5.87 22.41 -1.40
N ARG A 39 -5.09 23.17 -2.16
CA ARG A 39 -4.26 22.65 -3.25
C ARG A 39 -2.81 23.03 -2.99
N LEU A 40 -1.97 22.05 -2.72
CA LEU A 40 -0.57 22.22 -2.34
C LEU A 40 0.32 21.58 -3.41
N PHE A 41 1.37 22.29 -3.80
CA PHE A 41 2.32 21.87 -4.84
C PHE A 41 3.74 22.14 -4.34
N GLY A 42 4.54 21.09 -4.18
CA GLY A 42 5.97 21.20 -3.89
C GLY A 42 6.73 21.74 -5.12
N ASP A 43 6.57 21.04 -6.23
CA ASP A 43 7.22 21.23 -7.54
C ASP A 43 8.59 20.52 -7.65
N ASP A 44 9.74 21.16 -7.37
CA ASP A 44 11.07 20.52 -7.48
C ASP A 44 11.79 20.63 -6.12
N ASP A 45 12.67 19.68 -5.79
CA ASP A 45 13.42 19.53 -4.52
C ASP A 45 12.61 18.90 -3.37
N ASP A 46 13.31 18.51 -2.29
CA ASP A 46 12.73 17.74 -1.17
C ASP A 46 11.81 18.59 -0.26
N ASP A 47 10.50 18.40 -0.37
CA ASP A 47 9.49 19.19 0.31
C ASP A 47 8.84 18.48 1.51
N ARG A 48 8.21 19.30 2.36
CA ARG A 48 7.30 18.82 3.41
C ARG A 48 5.96 19.49 3.28
N ILE A 49 4.92 18.70 3.01
CA ILE A 49 3.59 19.20 2.69
C ILE A 49 2.56 18.62 3.66
N TYR A 50 1.84 19.50 4.36
CA TYR A 50 0.74 19.14 5.26
C TYR A 50 -0.57 19.73 4.73
N GLY A 51 -1.55 18.90 4.41
CA GLY A 51 -2.92 19.29 4.04
C GLY A 51 -3.61 19.94 5.22
N GLY A 52 -3.96 19.13 6.22
CA GLY A 52 -4.58 19.57 7.47
C GLY A 52 -6.02 19.08 7.55
N ASP A 53 -6.94 19.93 8.02
CA ASP A 53 -8.36 19.60 8.03
C ASP A 53 -8.99 19.91 6.65
N GLY A 54 -9.53 18.95 5.93
CA GLY A 54 -10.15 19.22 4.63
C GLY A 54 -9.97 18.06 3.67
N ALA A 55 -10.68 18.11 2.54
CA ALA A 55 -10.35 17.22 1.43
C ALA A 55 -9.37 17.95 0.51
N ASP A 56 -8.09 17.62 0.64
CA ASP A 56 -6.97 18.34 0.05
C ASP A 56 -6.45 17.66 -1.22
N THR A 57 -5.75 18.43 -2.04
CA THR A 57 -5.00 17.93 -3.19
C THR A 57 -3.54 18.31 -3.03
N ILE A 58 -2.67 17.32 -2.87
CA ILE A 58 -1.24 17.49 -2.66
C ILE A 58 -0.50 16.92 -3.87
N ALA A 59 0.45 17.67 -4.38
CA ALA A 59 1.44 17.20 -5.35
C ALA A 59 2.85 17.47 -4.82
N GLY A 60 3.68 16.43 -4.65
CA GLY A 60 5.09 16.52 -4.27
C GLY A 60 5.88 17.15 -5.43
N GLY A 61 6.05 16.38 -6.49
CA GLY A 61 6.70 16.77 -7.73
C GLY A 61 7.94 15.93 -7.97
N LYS A 62 9.12 16.55 -7.99
CA LYS A 62 10.39 15.81 -7.99
C LYS A 62 11.15 16.12 -6.72
N GLY A 63 11.75 15.11 -6.11
CA GLY A 63 12.52 15.31 -4.88
C GLY A 63 12.44 14.06 -4.04
N GLU A 64 12.89 14.11 -2.78
CA GLU A 64 12.46 13.15 -1.76
C GLU A 64 11.44 13.84 -0.86
N ASP A 65 10.17 13.75 -1.23
CA ASP A 65 9.07 14.48 -0.64
C ASP A 65 8.44 13.76 0.54
N ARG A 66 7.87 14.55 1.46
CA ARG A 66 7.03 14.03 2.53
C ARG A 66 5.69 14.74 2.60
N MET A 67 4.63 13.97 2.46
CA MET A 67 3.27 14.48 2.30
C MET A 67 2.33 13.86 3.34
N TRP A 68 1.51 14.70 3.95
CA TRP A 68 0.47 14.31 4.89
C TRP A 68 -0.86 14.92 4.45
N GLY A 69 -1.87 14.09 4.17
CA GLY A 69 -3.25 14.53 3.96
C GLY A 69 -3.87 15.04 5.27
N ASP A 70 -3.59 14.32 6.36
CA ASP A 70 -4.10 14.53 7.72
C ASP A 70 -5.58 14.13 7.86
N ALA A 71 -6.54 15.03 7.73
CA ALA A 71 -7.95 14.73 8.03
C ALA A 71 -8.89 15.15 6.89
N GLY A 72 -9.51 14.17 6.25
CA GLY A 72 -10.48 14.33 5.18
C GLY A 72 -10.19 13.31 4.08
N ASP A 73 -10.97 13.36 2.99
CA ASP A 73 -10.73 12.46 1.85
C ASP A 73 -9.73 13.15 0.91
N ASP A 74 -8.45 12.78 0.99
CA ASP A 74 -7.35 13.48 0.35
C ASP A 74 -6.89 12.83 -0.96
N VAL A 75 -6.27 13.63 -1.82
CA VAL A 75 -5.59 13.17 -3.04
C VAL A 75 -4.13 13.59 -2.98
N ILE A 76 -3.24 12.60 -2.96
CA ILE A 76 -1.79 12.80 -2.95
C ILE A 76 -1.20 12.18 -4.22
N THR A 77 -0.43 12.96 -4.97
CA THR A 77 0.25 12.50 -6.18
C THR A 77 1.71 12.92 -6.20
N ASP A 78 2.58 12.12 -6.82
CA ASP A 78 3.98 12.48 -7.02
C ASP A 78 4.47 12.17 -8.44
N GLU A 79 5.70 12.60 -8.78
CA GLU A 79 6.37 12.25 -10.05
C GLU A 79 7.58 11.34 -9.84
N SER A 80 8.61 11.77 -9.11
CA SER A 80 9.85 11.00 -8.96
C SER A 80 10.57 11.32 -7.67
N GLY A 81 11.10 10.30 -6.99
CA GLY A 81 11.66 10.47 -5.67
C GLY A 81 11.78 9.18 -4.90
N ASN A 82 12.28 9.26 -3.68
CA ASN A 82 11.96 8.21 -2.70
C ASN A 82 11.07 8.90 -1.67
N ASP A 83 9.78 8.84 -1.91
CA ASP A 83 8.78 9.70 -1.31
C ASP A 83 8.06 9.00 -0.15
N ALA A 84 7.46 9.81 0.72
CA ALA A 84 6.65 9.29 1.80
C ALA A 84 5.29 10.01 1.86
N ALA A 85 4.21 9.27 1.64
CA ALA A 85 2.85 9.79 1.67
C ALA A 85 2.00 9.11 2.75
N TYR A 86 1.30 9.93 3.52
CA TYR A 86 0.41 9.50 4.59
C TYR A 86 -0.97 10.13 4.36
N GLY A 87 -2.00 9.31 4.11
CA GLY A 87 -3.39 9.78 3.92
C GLY A 87 -3.95 10.35 5.22
N GLY A 88 -4.05 9.48 6.22
CA GLY A 88 -4.46 9.87 7.57
C GLY A 88 -5.86 9.40 7.86
N ALA A 89 -6.83 10.31 7.98
CA ALA A 89 -8.21 9.99 8.31
C ALA A 89 -9.17 10.38 7.19
N GLY A 90 -9.74 9.40 6.50
CA GLY A 90 -10.68 9.61 5.40
C GLY A 90 -10.51 8.51 4.38
N ASN A 91 -11.16 8.64 3.22
CA ASN A 91 -10.94 7.71 2.12
C ASN A 91 -9.97 8.38 1.15
N ASP A 92 -8.71 8.03 1.27
CA ASP A 92 -7.61 8.71 0.60
C ASP A 92 -7.26 8.04 -0.72
N ARG A 93 -6.74 8.85 -1.65
CA ARG A 93 -6.14 8.37 -2.88
C ARG A 93 -4.70 8.83 -2.96
N ILE A 94 -3.78 7.88 -2.88
CA ILE A 94 -2.33 8.11 -2.95
C ILE A 94 -1.82 7.41 -4.21
N SER A 95 -1.07 8.12 -5.04
CA SER A 95 -0.42 7.58 -6.23
C SER A 95 0.95 8.20 -6.36
N LEU A 96 1.99 7.43 -6.06
CA LEU A 96 3.36 7.88 -6.21
C LEU A 96 3.92 7.40 -7.55
N GLY A 97 5.18 7.73 -7.81
CA GLY A 97 5.75 7.79 -9.15
C GLY A 97 6.96 6.87 -9.30
N GLU A 98 8.07 7.41 -9.79
CA GLU A 98 9.33 6.68 -9.84
C GLU A 98 10.07 6.72 -8.50
N GLY A 99 10.61 5.59 -8.06
CA GLY A 99 11.55 5.40 -6.94
C GLY A 99 10.95 4.63 -5.77
N ASN A 100 11.73 4.45 -4.70
CA ASN A 100 11.36 3.51 -3.64
C ASN A 100 10.57 4.21 -2.54
N ASP A 101 9.26 4.07 -2.59
CA ASP A 101 8.35 4.90 -1.84
C ASP A 101 7.80 4.24 -0.57
N THR A 102 7.24 5.08 0.32
CA THR A 102 6.50 4.63 1.51
C THR A 102 5.10 5.24 1.53
N LEU A 103 4.09 4.39 1.50
CA LEU A 103 2.68 4.80 1.51
C LEU A 103 1.96 4.24 2.74
N ASP A 104 1.13 5.07 3.38
CA ASP A 104 0.23 4.68 4.48
C ASP A 104 -1.13 5.36 4.31
N GLY A 105 -2.19 4.57 4.09
CA GLY A 105 -3.56 5.06 3.94
C GLY A 105 -4.12 5.58 5.25
N GLY A 106 -3.96 4.80 6.32
CA GLY A 106 -4.33 5.20 7.68
C GLY A 106 -5.69 4.64 8.10
N THR A 107 -6.73 5.48 8.10
CA THR A 107 -8.09 5.04 8.46
C THR A 107 -9.10 5.47 7.42
N GLY A 108 -9.95 4.54 6.99
CA GLY A 108 -10.95 4.74 5.96
C GLY A 108 -10.68 3.78 4.81
N ASN A 109 -11.37 3.90 3.68
CA ASN A 109 -11.18 2.96 2.57
C ASN A 109 -10.29 3.60 1.53
N ASP A 110 -9.02 3.23 1.55
CA ASP A 110 -7.98 3.95 0.85
C ASP A 110 -7.64 3.27 -0.49
N THR A 111 -7.15 4.05 -1.44
CA THR A 111 -6.58 3.54 -2.69
C THR A 111 -5.15 4.02 -2.84
N LEU A 112 -4.21 3.08 -2.82
CA LEU A 112 -2.77 3.33 -2.87
C LEU A 112 -2.19 2.68 -4.13
N ASP A 113 -1.31 3.42 -4.80
CA ASP A 113 -0.57 3.02 -6.01
C ASP A 113 0.89 3.44 -5.82
N GLY A 114 1.79 2.46 -5.74
CA GLY A 114 3.21 2.65 -5.46
C GLY A 114 3.94 3.29 -6.65
N GLY A 115 3.88 2.62 -7.80
CA GLY A 115 4.42 3.14 -9.05
C GLY A 115 5.57 2.28 -9.57
N GLU A 116 6.69 2.91 -9.91
CA GLU A 116 7.92 2.19 -10.26
C GLU A 116 8.88 2.26 -9.07
N GLY A 117 9.47 1.14 -8.62
CA GLY A 117 10.42 1.11 -7.51
C GLY A 117 10.13 -0.02 -6.54
N ASP A 118 11.03 -0.23 -5.56
CA ASP A 118 10.74 -1.19 -4.49
C ASP A 118 9.98 -0.48 -3.36
N ASP A 119 8.65 -0.61 -3.34
CA ASP A 119 7.75 0.17 -2.50
C ASP A 119 7.37 -0.51 -1.18
N ARG A 120 6.98 0.31 -0.21
CA ARG A 120 6.44 -0.15 1.08
C ARG A 120 5.10 0.48 1.37
N MET A 121 4.05 -0.33 1.40
CA MET A 121 2.67 0.12 1.46
C MET A 121 1.91 -0.47 2.65
N SER A 122 1.08 0.36 3.30
CA SER A 122 0.15 -0.01 4.37
C SER A 122 -1.24 0.58 4.09
N GLY A 123 -2.27 -0.27 4.00
CA GLY A 123 -3.67 0.18 3.88
C GLY A 123 -4.17 0.80 5.19
N GLY A 124 -3.96 0.10 6.30
CA GLY A 124 -4.31 0.58 7.62
C GLY A 124 -5.62 -0.02 8.11
N ASN A 125 -6.63 0.79 8.46
CA ASN A 125 -7.95 0.27 8.82
C ASN A 125 -8.96 0.64 7.74
N GLY A 126 -9.67 -0.33 7.18
CA GLY A 126 -10.62 -0.02 6.14
C GLY A 126 -11.03 -1.16 5.25
N THR A 127 -11.12 -0.86 3.98
CA THR A 127 -11.30 -1.82 2.89
C THR A 127 -10.53 -1.22 1.75
N ASP A 128 -9.26 -1.58 1.71
CA ASP A 128 -8.24 -0.83 1.00
C ASP A 128 -7.90 -1.51 -0.32
N ILE A 129 -7.42 -0.71 -1.27
CA ILE A 129 -6.92 -1.18 -2.56
C ILE A 129 -5.47 -0.75 -2.68
N LEU A 130 -4.56 -1.71 -2.72
CA LEU A 130 -3.13 -1.48 -2.86
C LEU A 130 -2.65 -2.09 -4.18
N THR A 131 -1.89 -1.31 -4.94
CA THR A 131 -1.16 -1.76 -6.14
C THR A 131 0.31 -1.38 -5.95
N GLY A 132 1.21 -2.36 -5.97
CA GLY A 132 2.66 -2.12 -5.87
C GLY A 132 3.19 -1.45 -7.12
N GLY A 133 3.20 -2.19 -8.23
CA GLY A 133 3.57 -1.66 -9.54
C GLY A 133 4.75 -2.40 -10.15
N GLU A 134 5.78 -1.69 -10.59
CA GLU A 134 7.04 -2.29 -11.03
C GLU A 134 8.04 -2.30 -9.88
N GLY A 135 8.65 -3.43 -9.55
CA GLY A 135 9.66 -3.53 -8.48
C GLY A 135 9.31 -4.60 -7.45
N ASN A 136 10.15 -4.76 -6.42
CA ASN A 136 9.88 -5.76 -5.37
C ASN A 136 9.20 -5.07 -4.19
N ASP A 137 7.89 -5.20 -4.13
CA ASP A 137 7.07 -4.41 -3.22
C ASP A 137 6.75 -5.17 -1.94
N THR A 138 6.45 -4.41 -0.87
CA THR A 138 5.87 -4.96 0.36
C THR A 138 4.53 -4.29 0.65
N LEU A 139 3.45 -5.06 0.56
CA LEU A 139 2.08 -4.62 0.76
C LEU A 139 1.49 -5.24 2.03
N ASP A 140 0.99 -4.39 2.93
CA ASP A 140 0.21 -4.78 4.11
C ASP A 140 -1.19 -4.16 4.04
N GLY A 141 -2.23 -4.99 3.92
CA GLY A 141 -3.63 -4.53 3.91
C GLY A 141 -4.09 -3.99 5.26
N GLY A 142 -3.53 -4.51 6.36
CA GLY A 142 -3.92 -4.11 7.71
C GLY A 142 -5.23 -4.76 8.16
N ALA A 143 -6.23 -3.96 8.52
CA ALA A 143 -7.50 -4.44 9.04
C ALA A 143 -8.63 -4.09 8.09
N GLY A 144 -9.31 -5.09 7.52
CA GLY A 144 -10.29 -4.78 6.50
C GLY A 144 -10.79 -5.96 5.72
N ASN A 145 -11.19 -5.73 4.47
CA ASN A 145 -11.34 -6.80 3.48
C ASN A 145 -10.67 -6.28 2.23
N ASP A 146 -9.36 -6.45 2.16
CA ASP A 146 -8.52 -5.62 1.33
C ASP A 146 -8.24 -6.30 0.00
N ARG A 147 -7.86 -5.50 -1.00
CA ARG A 147 -7.42 -6.00 -2.30
C ARG A 147 -6.00 -5.53 -2.56
N LEU A 148 -5.08 -6.48 -2.58
CA LEU A 148 -3.66 -6.23 -2.85
C LEU A 148 -3.29 -6.82 -4.21
N THR A 149 -2.53 -6.07 -4.99
CA THR A 149 -1.89 -6.52 -6.24
C THR A 149 -0.43 -6.13 -6.17
N GLY A 150 0.49 -7.11 -6.24
CA GLY A 150 1.93 -6.87 -6.23
C GLY A 150 2.35 -6.14 -7.49
N GLY A 151 2.42 -6.86 -8.61
CA GLY A 151 2.72 -6.27 -9.91
C GLY A 151 3.82 -7.03 -10.64
N GLU A 152 4.84 -6.33 -11.14
CA GLU A 152 6.04 -6.93 -11.70
C GLU A 152 7.14 -6.97 -10.64
N GLY A 153 7.64 -8.15 -10.26
CA GLY A 153 8.73 -8.26 -9.30
C GLY A 153 8.49 -9.39 -8.31
N ASN A 154 9.31 -9.47 -7.25
CA ASN A 154 9.12 -10.47 -6.21
C ASN A 154 8.50 -9.79 -5.00
N ASP A 155 7.18 -9.88 -4.88
CA ASP A 155 6.42 -9.08 -3.94
C ASP A 155 6.16 -9.82 -2.64
N VAL A 156 5.92 -9.07 -1.57
CA VAL A 156 5.46 -9.59 -0.28
C VAL A 156 4.09 -9.02 0.04
N LEU A 157 3.08 -9.89 0.04
CA LEU A 157 1.69 -9.50 0.29
C LEU A 157 1.18 -10.09 1.60
N ALA A 158 0.76 -9.22 2.52
CA ALA A 158 0.05 -9.58 3.74
C ALA A 158 -1.34 -8.94 3.71
N GLY A 159 -2.40 -9.74 3.63
CA GLY A 159 -3.78 -9.21 3.71
C GLY A 159 -4.09 -8.61 5.08
N GLY A 160 -3.53 -9.21 6.13
CA GLY A 160 -3.73 -8.77 7.51
C GLY A 160 -4.92 -9.46 8.14
N SER A 161 -5.84 -8.72 8.75
CA SER A 161 -7.07 -9.28 9.31
C SER A 161 -8.23 -8.94 8.40
N GLY A 162 -8.96 -9.94 7.93
CA GLY A 162 -9.94 -9.64 6.91
C GLY A 162 -10.45 -10.85 6.17
N ASN A 163 -11.15 -10.59 5.08
CA ASN A 163 -11.26 -11.57 4.01
C ASN A 163 -10.66 -10.93 2.76
N ASP A 164 -9.37 -11.18 2.55
CA ASP A 164 -8.59 -10.38 1.61
C ASP A 164 -8.47 -11.08 0.25
N ILE A 165 -8.25 -10.30 -0.80
CA ILE A 165 -7.98 -10.78 -2.16
C ILE A 165 -6.58 -10.35 -2.54
N LEU A 166 -5.70 -11.33 -2.71
CA LEU A 166 -4.29 -11.11 -3.01
C LEU A 166 -3.99 -11.61 -4.42
N THR A 167 -3.31 -10.80 -5.21
CA THR A 167 -2.80 -11.12 -6.55
C THR A 167 -1.32 -10.80 -6.55
N GLY A 168 -0.46 -11.79 -6.79
CA GLY A 168 1.00 -11.60 -6.81
C GLY A 168 1.43 -10.80 -8.03
N GLY A 169 1.18 -11.36 -9.22
CA GLY A 169 1.55 -10.76 -10.49
C GLY A 169 2.64 -11.58 -11.20
N GLU A 170 3.63 -10.90 -11.77
CA GLU A 170 4.77 -11.52 -12.42
C GLU A 170 5.96 -11.59 -11.45
N GLY A 171 6.53 -12.78 -11.25
CA GLY A 171 7.72 -12.97 -10.43
C GLY A 171 7.49 -14.08 -9.40
N GLY A 172 8.35 -14.15 -8.39
CA GLY A 172 8.18 -15.11 -7.29
C GLY A 172 7.69 -14.39 -6.05
N ASP A 173 6.41 -14.55 -5.74
CA ASP A 173 5.73 -13.77 -4.72
C ASP A 173 5.59 -14.51 -3.40
N ARG A 174 5.63 -13.76 -2.30
CA ARG A 174 5.40 -14.28 -0.95
C ARG A 174 4.07 -13.79 -0.40
N PHE A 175 3.15 -14.73 -0.19
CA PHE A 175 1.87 -14.47 0.46
C PHE A 175 1.95 -14.81 1.95
N VAL A 176 1.90 -13.80 2.82
CA VAL A 176 1.98 -13.96 4.27
C VAL A 176 0.59 -14.16 4.85
N PHE A 177 0.32 -15.38 5.33
CA PHE A 177 -0.94 -15.68 6.00
C PHE A 177 -0.85 -15.36 7.50
N THR A 178 -1.80 -14.58 8.01
CA THR A 178 -1.87 -14.23 9.44
C THR A 178 -3.21 -14.58 10.09
N LEU A 179 -4.29 -13.89 9.73
CA LEU A 179 -5.63 -14.04 10.32
C LEU A 179 -6.70 -13.88 9.25
N GLY A 180 -7.88 -14.46 9.46
CA GLY A 180 -9.02 -14.22 8.56
C GLY A 180 -9.06 -15.17 7.37
N SER A 181 -9.80 -14.80 6.32
CA SER A 181 -10.15 -15.70 5.22
C SER A 181 -9.77 -15.15 3.86
N ASP A 182 -8.57 -15.48 3.42
CA ASP A 182 -7.94 -14.87 2.26
C ASP A 182 -8.06 -15.73 1.01
N ARG A 183 -7.91 -15.05 -0.12
CA ARG A 183 -7.99 -15.64 -1.44
C ARG A 183 -6.85 -15.14 -2.31
N ILE A 184 -5.97 -16.05 -2.66
CA ILE A 184 -4.85 -15.82 -3.56
C ILE A 184 -5.29 -16.27 -4.95
N THR A 185 -5.22 -15.36 -5.92
CA THR A 185 -5.89 -15.52 -7.21
C THR A 185 -5.05 -16.20 -8.30
N ASP A 186 -3.73 -16.22 -8.12
CA ASP A 186 -2.76 -16.51 -9.17
C ASP A 186 -1.55 -17.34 -8.70
N PHE A 187 -1.60 -17.88 -7.48
CA PHE A 187 -0.50 -18.67 -6.88
C PHE A 187 0.09 -19.71 -7.85
N ASP A 188 1.37 -19.55 -8.20
CA ASP A 188 2.18 -20.50 -8.95
C ASP A 188 3.20 -21.16 -8.02
N GLY A 189 2.94 -22.39 -7.56
CA GLY A 189 3.86 -23.10 -6.67
C GLY A 189 5.25 -23.39 -7.25
N GLY A 190 5.52 -23.09 -8.54
CA GLY A 190 6.88 -23.14 -9.08
C GLY A 190 7.74 -21.93 -8.71
N ASP A 191 7.13 -20.79 -8.43
CA ASP A 191 7.79 -19.50 -8.23
C ASP A 191 7.36 -18.80 -6.92
N ASP A 192 6.13 -19.01 -6.45
CA ASP A 192 5.53 -18.37 -5.28
C ASP A 192 5.66 -19.17 -3.97
N ASP A 193 5.70 -18.44 -2.87
CA ASP A 193 5.76 -18.93 -1.50
C ASP A 193 4.48 -18.58 -0.71
N LEU A 194 3.85 -19.59 -0.10
CA LEU A 194 2.87 -19.37 0.95
C LEU A 194 3.57 -19.38 2.31
N ASP A 195 3.67 -18.20 2.93
CA ASP A 195 4.32 -18.04 4.22
C ASP A 195 3.35 -18.27 5.38
N LEU A 196 3.63 -19.35 6.12
CA LEU A 196 2.88 -19.80 7.28
C LEU A 196 3.68 -19.62 8.59
N SER A 197 4.80 -18.90 8.57
CA SER A 197 5.70 -18.73 9.72
C SER A 197 5.06 -17.99 10.91
N ALA A 198 3.96 -17.26 10.69
CA ALA A 198 3.15 -16.68 11.75
C ALA A 198 2.36 -17.73 12.55
N LEU A 199 2.16 -18.95 12.00
CA LEU A 199 1.35 -20.00 12.61
C LEU A 199 2.19 -20.89 13.52
N ASN A 200 1.98 -20.75 14.83
CA ASN A 200 2.63 -21.63 15.82
C ASN A 200 2.22 -23.11 15.70
N SER A 201 1.11 -23.41 15.01
CA SER A 201 0.53 -24.76 14.93
C SER A 201 0.97 -25.57 13.69
N VAL A 202 1.73 -24.95 12.79
CA VAL A 202 2.17 -25.53 11.52
C VAL A 202 3.63 -25.15 11.29
N ASN A 203 4.53 -26.13 11.33
CA ASN A 203 5.98 -25.89 11.22
C ASN A 203 6.69 -26.76 10.16
N ASN A 204 5.91 -27.43 9.32
CA ASN A 204 6.43 -28.21 8.20
C ASN A 204 5.32 -28.51 7.18
N PHE A 205 5.75 -28.89 5.98
CA PHE A 205 4.89 -29.22 4.85
C PHE A 205 3.83 -30.29 5.16
N SER A 206 4.21 -31.36 5.88
CA SER A 206 3.24 -32.41 6.22
C SER A 206 2.10 -31.89 7.12
N GLN A 207 2.37 -30.91 7.97
CA GLN A 207 1.35 -30.29 8.81
C GLN A 207 0.48 -29.33 8.01
N ALA A 208 1.06 -28.51 7.12
CA ALA A 208 0.31 -27.64 6.22
C ALA A 208 -0.64 -28.45 5.34
N MET A 209 -0.15 -29.52 4.71
CA MET A 209 -0.96 -30.38 3.83
C MET A 209 -2.02 -31.19 4.56
N ALA A 210 -1.92 -31.36 5.88
CA ALA A 210 -3.00 -31.92 6.70
C ALA A 210 -4.17 -30.94 6.88
N ARG A 211 -3.92 -29.62 6.71
CA ARG A 211 -4.94 -28.56 6.71
C ARG A 211 -5.54 -28.28 5.34
N ALA A 212 -4.90 -28.75 4.26
CA ALA A 212 -5.31 -28.52 2.88
C ALA A 212 -6.39 -29.50 2.38
N LYS A 213 -7.42 -28.98 1.71
CA LYS A 213 -8.44 -29.74 0.97
C LYS A 213 -8.61 -29.22 -0.45
N GLN A 214 -8.76 -30.12 -1.41
CA GLN A 214 -9.19 -29.76 -2.77
C GLN A 214 -10.69 -29.45 -2.75
N VAL A 215 -11.08 -28.27 -3.24
CA VAL A 215 -12.47 -27.81 -3.35
C VAL A 215 -12.74 -27.31 -4.76
N GLY A 216 -13.26 -28.18 -5.62
CA GLY A 216 -13.34 -27.88 -7.05
C GLY A 216 -11.93 -27.80 -7.64
N ASN A 217 -11.63 -26.71 -8.33
CA ASN A 217 -10.30 -26.49 -8.94
C ASN A 217 -9.29 -25.83 -8.00
N ASP A 218 -9.69 -25.57 -6.75
CA ASP A 218 -8.92 -24.71 -5.84
C ASP A 218 -8.46 -25.52 -4.62
N VAL A 219 -7.37 -25.10 -3.99
CA VAL A 219 -6.94 -25.63 -2.69
C VAL A 219 -7.40 -24.68 -1.60
N VAL A 220 -7.98 -25.24 -0.54
CA VAL A 220 -8.36 -24.46 0.65
C VAL A 220 -7.64 -25.03 1.86
N PHE A 221 -6.84 -24.20 2.51
CA PHE A 221 -6.26 -24.47 3.82
C PHE A 221 -7.19 -23.96 4.91
N THR A 222 -7.28 -24.70 6.03
CA THR A 222 -8.07 -24.30 7.19
C THR A 222 -7.25 -24.43 8.46
N PHE A 223 -6.96 -23.30 9.07
CA PHE A 223 -6.23 -23.14 10.33
C PHE A 223 -7.19 -22.69 11.44
N ASP A 224 -6.67 -22.49 12.66
CA ASP A 224 -7.49 -21.98 13.75
C ASP A 224 -7.67 -20.45 13.62
N GLU A 225 -6.68 -19.80 12.99
CA GLU A 225 -6.57 -18.39 12.67
C GLU A 225 -7.48 -17.97 11.50
N GLY A 226 -7.86 -18.93 10.64
CA GLY A 226 -8.73 -18.69 9.50
C GLY A 226 -8.45 -19.61 8.31
N THR A 227 -8.64 -19.13 7.09
CA THR A 227 -8.50 -19.92 5.86
C THR A 227 -7.72 -19.17 4.79
N VAL A 228 -6.96 -19.88 3.97
CA VAL A 228 -6.46 -19.35 2.70
C VAL A 228 -6.89 -20.24 1.55
N ARG A 229 -7.44 -19.63 0.50
CA ARG A 229 -7.84 -20.29 -0.75
C ARG A 229 -6.84 -19.93 -1.84
N LEU A 230 -6.21 -20.94 -2.43
CA LEU A 230 -5.41 -20.82 -3.63
C LEU A 230 -6.29 -21.16 -4.83
N GLU A 231 -6.67 -20.16 -5.64
CA GLU A 231 -7.55 -20.34 -6.80
C GLU A 231 -6.83 -21.09 -7.93
N GLY A 232 -7.51 -22.04 -8.58
CA GLY A 232 -6.95 -22.77 -9.73
C GLY A 232 -5.83 -23.78 -9.43
N VAL A 233 -5.33 -23.83 -8.20
CA VAL A 233 -4.23 -24.72 -7.79
C VAL A 233 -4.70 -26.16 -7.55
N GLN A 234 -3.88 -27.12 -7.97
CA GLN A 234 -4.10 -28.54 -7.65
C GLN A 234 -3.33 -28.93 -6.38
N ARG A 235 -4.00 -29.56 -5.42
CA ARG A 235 -3.35 -30.01 -4.17
C ARG A 235 -2.17 -30.95 -4.41
N SER A 236 -2.12 -31.64 -5.54
CA SER A 236 -1.01 -32.53 -5.91
C SER A 236 0.16 -31.83 -6.61
N SER A 237 0.02 -30.58 -7.04
CA SER A 237 1.14 -29.80 -7.58
C SER A 237 1.97 -29.15 -6.49
N LEU A 238 1.39 -28.95 -5.30
CA LEU A 238 2.09 -28.34 -4.17
C LEU A 238 3.18 -29.25 -3.61
N ASP A 239 4.34 -28.69 -3.33
CA ASP A 239 5.46 -29.38 -2.68
C ASP A 239 6.07 -28.57 -1.53
N ASN A 240 7.23 -28.99 -1.02
CA ASN A 240 7.78 -28.37 0.18
C ASN A 240 8.35 -26.97 -0.08
N ASP A 241 8.73 -26.69 -1.33
CA ASP A 241 9.43 -25.47 -1.68
C ASP A 241 8.45 -24.29 -1.80
N ASP A 242 7.16 -24.50 -2.09
CA ASP A 242 6.12 -23.45 -2.10
C ASP A 242 5.66 -22.96 -0.70
N PHE A 243 6.40 -23.26 0.36
CA PHE A 243 6.01 -22.90 1.74
C PHE A 243 7.17 -22.43 2.61
N ILE A 244 6.88 -21.40 3.40
CA ILE A 244 7.76 -20.91 4.47
C ILE A 244 7.14 -21.25 5.84
N PHE A 245 7.96 -21.73 6.78
CA PHE A 245 7.57 -22.17 8.14
C PHE A 245 8.40 -21.51 9.23
#